data_AF-A0A1Q5H897-F1
#
_entry.id   AF-A0A1Q5H897-F1
#
_cell.length_a   1.000
_cell.length_b   1.000
_cell.length_c   1.000
_cell.angle_alpha   90.00
_cell.angle_beta   90.00
_cell.angle_gamma   90.00
#
_symmetry.space_group_name_H-M   'P 1'
#
loop_
_entity.id
_entity.type
_entity.pdbx_description
1 polymer ?
#
loop_
_entity_poly.entity_id
_entity_poly.type
_entity_poly.pdbx_seq_one_letter_code
_entity_poly.pdbx_strand_id
1 'polypeptide(L)' 'MTTETPRWFTSSYSNNGGACVEVATNLAAPHGIVPVRDSKDVAGPVLTVASAAFSTFVAGVRTGDLDTV' A
#
# COMPACT_ATOMS: atom_id res chain seq x y z
N MET A 1 -18.21 17.55 0.41
CA MET A 1 -17.21 16.56 0.85
C MET A 1 -17.18 15.49 -0.22
N THR A 2 -16.14 15.43 -1.04
CA THR A 2 -16.03 14.42 -2.09
C THR A 2 -15.62 13.12 -1.40
N THR A 3 -16.49 12.11 -1.42
CA THR A 3 -16.13 10.78 -0.92
C THR A 3 -15.16 10.16 -1.92
N GLU A 4 -13.86 10.27 -1.65
CA GLU A 4 -12.86 9.58 -2.46
C GLU A 4 -12.77 8.11 -2.01
N THR A 5 -12.93 7.20 -2.97
CA THR A 5 -12.80 5.76 -2.74
C THR A 5 -11.35 5.30 -3.00
N PRO A 6 -10.90 4.20 -2.35
CA PRO A 6 -9.60 3.63 -2.62
C PRO A 6 -9.45 3.24 -4.10
N ARG A 7 -8.38 3.71 -4.75
CA ARG A 7 -7.97 3.27 -6.08
C ARG A 7 -6.84 2.27 -5.95
N TRP A 8 -7.18 0.98 -5.95
CA TRP A 8 -6.24 -0.10 -5.74
C TRP A 8 -5.22 -0.22 -6.88
N PHE A 9 -3.96 -0.31 -6.50
CA PHE A 9 -2.82 -0.48 -7.39
C PHE A 9 -2.03 -1.73 -7.01
N THR A 10 -1.75 -2.56 -8.01
CA THR A 10 -0.86 -3.73 -7.94
C THR A 10 0.40 -3.43 -8.74
N SER A 11 1.58 -3.78 -8.22
CA SER A 11 2.86 -3.59 -8.92
C SER A 11 2.96 -4.46 -10.18
N SER A 12 3.46 -3.89 -11.29
CA SER A 12 3.73 -4.62 -12.53
C SER A 12 4.83 -5.68 -12.41
N TYR A 13 5.66 -5.61 -11.36
CA TYR A 13 6.70 -6.61 -11.07
C TYR A 13 6.16 -7.87 -10.36
N SER A 14 4.86 -7.94 -10.07
CA SER A 14 4.23 -9.02 -9.28
C SER A 14 3.93 -10.31 -10.07
N ASN A 15 4.54 -10.49 -11.25
CA ASN A 15 4.17 -11.54 -12.22
C ASN A 15 4.73 -12.95 -11.90
N ASN A 16 5.48 -13.10 -10.79
CA ASN A 16 6.19 -14.34 -10.41
C ASN A 16 5.45 -15.18 -9.34
N GLY A 17 4.12 -15.34 -9.43
CA GLY A 17 3.38 -16.23 -8.50
C GLY A 17 2.11 -15.65 -7.87
N GLY A 18 1.62 -14.53 -8.37
CA GLY A 18 0.34 -13.93 -7.99
C GLY A 18 0.54 -12.80 -6.98
N ALA A 19 0.08 -11.60 -7.36
CA ALA A 19 0.05 -10.45 -6.48
C ALA A 19 -0.60 -10.82 -5.15
N CYS A 20 0.07 -10.49 -4.04
CA CYS A 20 -0.41 -10.73 -2.67
C CYS A 20 -0.79 -9.43 -1.94
N VAL A 21 -0.55 -8.26 -2.54
CA VAL A 21 -0.80 -6.96 -1.90
C VAL A 21 -1.24 -5.91 -2.92
N GLU A 22 -2.30 -5.19 -2.58
CA GLU A 22 -2.76 -3.97 -3.25
C GLU A 22 -2.68 -2.77 -2.30
N VAL A 23 -2.37 -1.60 -2.86
CA VAL A 23 -2.30 -0.34 -2.10
C VAL A 23 -3.14 0.75 -2.76
N ALA A 24 -3.68 1.69 -1.98
CA ALA A 24 -4.43 2.84 -2.50
C ALA A 24 -3.80 4.17 -2.07
N THR A 25 -2.94 4.73 -2.90
CA THR A 25 -2.18 5.95 -2.57
C THR A 25 -2.96 7.25 -2.81
N ASN A 26 -4.09 7.20 -3.53
CA ASN A 26 -4.92 8.38 -3.79
C ASN A 26 -5.50 9.00 -2.53
N LEU A 27 -5.60 8.23 -1.43
CA LEU A 27 -6.13 8.70 -0.16
C LEU A 27 -5.05 9.32 0.76
N ALA A 28 -3.77 9.27 0.37
CA ALA A 28 -2.66 9.73 1.20
C ALA A 28 -2.73 11.25 1.48
N ALA A 29 -3.04 12.05 0.46
CA ALA A 29 -3.18 13.49 0.59
C ALA A 29 -4.52 13.94 1.23
N PRO A 30 -5.69 13.46 0.76
CA PRO A 30 -6.98 13.90 1.32
C PRO A 30 -7.30 13.31 2.71
N HIS A 31 -6.78 12.13 3.04
CA HIS A 31 -7.14 11.42 4.29
C HIS A 31 -5.94 11.05 5.17
N GLY A 32 -4.70 11.28 4.73
CA GLY A 32 -3.51 10.97 5.53
C GLY A 32 -3.23 9.47 5.68
N ILE A 33 -3.83 8.62 4.83
CA ILE A 33 -3.74 7.16 4.95
C ILE A 33 -3.41 6.49 3.62
N VAL A 34 -2.77 5.33 3.69
CA VAL A 34 -2.55 4.40 2.59
C VAL A 34 -3.16 3.05 3.00
N PRO A 35 -4.37 2.73 2.51
CA PRO A 35 -4.93 1.41 2.65
C PRO A 35 -4.09 0.36 1.94
N VAL A 36 -3.93 -0.80 2.58
CA VAL A 36 -3.20 -1.97 2.09
C VAL A 36 -4.09 -3.19 2.30
N ARG A 37 -4.24 -4.05 1.29
CA ARG A 37 -5.01 -5.30 1.41
C ARG A 37 -4.36 -6.45 0.68
N ASP A 38 -4.79 -7.67 0.99
CA ASP A 38 -4.48 -8.83 0.17
C ASP A 38 -5.30 -8.80 -1.12
N SER A 39 -4.65 -8.82 -2.28
CA SER A 39 -5.31 -8.92 -3.58
C SER A 39 -6.03 -10.25 -3.79
N LYS A 40 -5.68 -11.30 -3.04
CA LYS A 40 -6.33 -12.61 -3.10
C LYS A 40 -7.57 -12.70 -2.21
N ASP A 41 -7.69 -11.83 -1.22
CA ASP A 41 -8.85 -11.71 -0.34
C ASP A 41 -9.38 -10.26 -0.33
N VAL A 42 -9.96 -9.85 -1.46
CA VAL A 42 -10.47 -8.47 -1.66
C VAL A 42 -11.63 -8.09 -0.74
N ALA A 43 -12.31 -9.08 -0.16
CA ALA A 43 -13.39 -8.92 0.81
C ALA A 43 -12.89 -8.96 2.26
N GLY A 44 -11.63 -9.34 2.45
CA GLY A 44 -10.96 -9.40 3.74
C GLY A 44 -10.62 -8.03 4.32
N PRO A 45 -9.96 -8.02 5.49
CA PRO A 45 -9.59 -6.80 6.20
C PRO A 45 -8.63 -5.91 5.39
N VAL A 46 -8.82 -4.60 5.53
CA VAL A 46 -7.93 -3.57 4.96
C VAL A 46 -7.09 -2.95 6.07
N LEU A 47 -5.77 -3.05 5.96
CA LEU A 47 -4.86 -2.35 6.85
C LEU A 47 -4.81 -0.88 6.47
N THR A 48 -5.05 0.00 7.44
CA THR A 48 -4.95 1.45 7.24
C THR A 48 -3.63 1.95 7.81
N VAL A 49 -2.68 2.28 6.94
CA VAL A 49 -1.36 2.78 7.35
C VAL A 49 -1.34 4.31 7.25
N ALA A 50 -0.77 5.00 8.23
CA ALA A 50 -0.56 6.44 8.13
C ALA A 50 0.37 6.76 6.96
N SER A 51 0.05 7.79 6.17
CA SER A 51 0.81 8.13 4.95
C SER A 51 2.29 8.39 5.23
N ALA A 52 2.61 9.10 6.31
CA ALA A 52 3.99 9.37 6.73
C ALA A 52 4.77 8.08 7.07
N ALA A 53 4.13 7.13 7.74
CA ALA A 53 4.75 5.84 8.07
C ALA A 53 5.00 5.01 6.81
N PHE A 54 4.02 4.97 5.89
CA PHE A 54 4.17 4.28 4.62
C PHE A 54 5.30 4.88 3.76
N SER A 55 5.40 6.21 3.68
CA SER A 55 6.50 6.88 2.98
C SER A 55 7.87 6.56 3.59
N THR A 56 7.96 6.54 4.92
CA THR A 56 9.21 6.18 5.63
C THR A 56 9.60 4.74 5.35
N PHE A 57 8.64 3.82 5.40
CA PHE A 57 8.86 2.41 5.06
C PHE A 57 9.40 2.25 3.63
N VAL A 58 8.75 2.87 2.63
CA VAL A 58 9.19 2.81 1.22
C VAL A 58 10.58 3.42 1.05
N ALA A 59 10.90 4.50 1.75
CA ALA A 59 12.23 5.09 1.73
C ALA A 59 13.28 4.11 2.26
N GLY A 60 13.03 3.47 3.40
CA GLY A 60 13.93 2.46 4.00
C GLY A 60 14.13 1.22 3.12
N VAL A 61 13.08 0.74 2.44
CA VAL A 61 13.21 -0.34 1.44
C VAL A 61 14.12 0.11 0.29
N ARG A 62 13.96 1.35 -0.19
CA ARG A 62 14.74 1.86 -1.33
C ARG A 62 16.22 2.06 -0.99
N THR A 63 16.54 2.45 0.24
CA THR A 63 17.92 2.65 0.71
C THR A 63 18.59 1.35 1.14
N GLY A 64 17.84 0.26 1.29
CA GLY A 64 18.34 -1.03 1.79
C GLY A 64 18.49 -1.08 3.32
N ASP A 65 17.98 -0.06 4.03
CA ASP A 65 18.08 0.04 5.49
C ASP A 65 17.28 -1.07 6.21
N LEU A 66 16.35 -1.71 5.50
CA LEU A 66 15.49 -2.78 6.00
C LEU A 66 15.91 -4.19 5.55
N ASP A 67 16.99 -4.32 4.78
CA ASP A 67 17.43 -5.60 4.20
C ASP A 67 18.33 -6.44 5.13
N THR A 68 18.75 -5.87 6.27
CA THR A 68 19.62 -6.55 7.24
C THR A 68 18.82 -7.13 8.39
N VAL A 69 18.73 -8.46 8.43
CA VAL A 69 18.28 -9.27 9.56
C VAL A 69 19.31 -10.34 9.86
#